data_AF-A0A4Y9ZBX7-F1
#
_entry.id   AF-A0A4Y9ZBX7-F1
#
_cell.length_a   1.000
_cell.length_b   1.000
_cell.length_c   1.000
_cell.angle_alpha   90.00
_cell.angle_beta   90.00
_cell.angle_gamma   90.00
#
_symmetry.space_group_name_H-M   'P 1'
#
loop_
_entity.id
_entity.type
_entity.pdbx_description
1 polymer ?
#
loop_
_entity_poly.entity_id
_entity_poly.type
_entity_poly.pdbx_seq_one_letter_code
_entity_poly.pdbx_strand_id
1 'polypeptide(L)'
;MTLVRPRGPRLQHEARDHRSRWQERGLKLSDAGHTMPEPKPVLEIGSIYGALFSRGDGKFHWALVVPLESDTGQDAVKMHATNLGTGVWRYVREPDKSPNLCVVVKLGETSPLQNMVDYIDDLLKNIPMLVPEEDMIMEDTFTCRVWFKEAVRVLAANGIVKCLDVHSLEKEMFEYGEENDIQTGLGYPYKAHASQYCT
;
A
#
# COMPACT_ATOMS: atom_id res chain seq x y z
N MET A 1 41.81 -39.17 15.03
CA MET A 1 42.11 -37.76 15.37
C MET A 1 41.33 -36.88 14.42
N THR A 2 40.20 -36.33 14.86
CA THR A 2 39.27 -35.59 14.00
C THR A 2 39.22 -34.15 14.51
N LEU A 3 39.69 -33.21 13.69
CA LEU A 3 39.83 -31.79 14.01
C LEU A 3 38.45 -31.10 14.06
N VAL A 4 38.09 -30.61 15.24
CA VAL A 4 36.95 -29.71 15.47
C VAL A 4 37.33 -28.31 15.02
N ARG A 5 36.56 -27.70 14.10
CA ARG A 5 36.71 -26.29 13.73
C ARG A 5 35.95 -25.37 14.70
N PRO A 6 36.48 -24.19 15.04
CA PRO A 6 35.83 -23.27 15.99
C PRO A 6 34.66 -22.52 15.34
N ARG A 7 33.62 -22.26 16.13
CA ARG A 7 32.48 -21.39 15.76
C ARG A 7 32.90 -19.93 15.84
N GLY A 8 32.77 -19.20 14.73
CA GLY A 8 32.93 -17.74 14.69
C GLY A 8 31.77 -17.00 15.36
N PRO A 9 31.96 -15.72 15.72
CA PRO A 9 30.99 -14.96 16.50
C PRO A 9 29.73 -14.62 15.68
N ARG A 10 28.58 -14.73 16.37
CA ARG A 10 27.24 -14.32 15.92
C ARG A 10 27.23 -12.80 15.71
N LEU A 11 26.97 -12.36 14.47
CA LEU A 11 26.60 -10.97 14.19
C LEU A 11 25.23 -10.70 14.84
N GLN A 12 25.23 -9.85 15.85
CA GLN A 12 24.00 -9.24 16.36
C GLN A 12 23.57 -8.19 15.34
N HIS A 13 22.40 -8.40 14.71
CA HIS A 13 21.72 -7.36 13.94
C HIS A 13 21.25 -6.29 14.94
N GLU A 14 21.89 -5.13 14.92
CA GLU A 14 21.34 -3.94 15.54
C GLU A 14 20.07 -3.54 14.77
N ALA A 15 18.91 -3.72 15.42
CA ALA A 15 17.68 -3.07 15.00
C ALA A 15 17.88 -1.56 15.16
N ARG A 16 18.22 -0.88 14.06
CA ARG A 16 18.28 0.58 14.03
C ARG A 16 16.87 1.13 14.27
N ASP A 17 16.75 1.88 15.35
CA ASP A 17 15.56 2.61 15.73
C ASP A 17 15.15 3.57 14.61
N HIS A 18 13.99 3.31 14.01
CA HIS A 18 13.42 4.10 12.92
C HIS A 18 13.07 5.55 13.34
N ARG A 19 13.03 5.85 14.66
CA ARG A 19 12.77 7.22 15.16
C ARG A 19 13.90 8.19 14.88
N SER A 20 15.16 7.75 14.86
CA SER A 20 16.31 8.67 14.83
C SER A 20 16.46 9.40 13.49
N ARG A 21 15.95 8.84 12.38
CA ARG A 21 16.05 9.45 11.04
C ARG A 21 15.19 10.70 10.84
N TRP A 22 14.09 10.83 11.60
CA TRP A 22 13.19 11.98 11.51
C TRP A 22 13.72 13.21 12.26
N GLN A 23 14.59 13.00 13.25
CA GLN A 23 15.18 14.10 14.04
C GLN A 23 16.32 14.83 13.29
N GLU A 24 16.98 14.19 12.33
CA GLU A 24 18.16 14.75 11.66
C GLU A 24 17.83 15.70 10.49
N ARG A 25 16.57 15.83 10.07
CA ARG A 25 16.13 16.75 9.00
C ARG A 25 15.59 18.11 9.48
N GLY A 26 16.00 18.58 10.65
CA GLY A 26 16.08 20.02 10.93
C GLY A 26 14.78 20.83 10.91
N LEU A 27 13.63 20.26 11.29
CA LEU A 27 12.47 21.06 11.68
C LEU A 27 12.59 21.44 13.15
N LYS A 28 13.03 22.68 13.42
CA LYS A 28 12.80 23.30 14.73
C LYS A 28 11.29 23.33 14.97
N LEU A 29 10.82 22.53 15.93
CA LEU A 29 9.50 22.68 16.53
C LEU A 29 9.47 24.04 17.25
N SER A 30 9.16 25.11 16.53
CA SER A 30 8.80 26.39 17.14
C SER A 30 7.27 26.51 17.16
N ASP A 31 6.71 26.51 18.37
CA ASP A 31 5.50 27.23 18.80
C ASP A 31 4.34 27.40 17.79
N ALA A 32 3.99 26.36 17.05
CA ALA A 32 2.69 26.29 16.39
C ALA A 32 1.70 25.70 17.40
N GLY A 33 0.64 26.45 17.71
CA GLY A 33 -0.46 25.99 18.57
C GLY A 33 -0.87 24.57 18.15
N HIS A 34 -1.01 23.68 19.13
CA HIS A 34 -1.44 22.29 18.94
C HIS A 34 -2.86 22.28 18.36
N THR A 35 -3.00 22.49 17.06
CA THR A 35 -4.18 22.08 16.32
C THR A 35 -4.20 20.56 16.38
N MET A 36 -5.23 20.02 17.03
CA MET A 36 -5.47 18.58 17.07
C MET A 36 -5.35 18.02 15.64
N PRO A 37 -4.67 16.87 15.45
CA PRO A 37 -4.59 16.27 14.13
C PRO A 37 -6.00 16.06 13.58
N GLU A 38 -6.19 16.37 12.29
CA GLU A 38 -7.47 16.16 11.61
C GLU A 38 -7.96 14.72 11.85
N PRO A 39 -9.28 14.49 11.95
CA PRO A 39 -9.78 13.13 12.06
C PRO A 39 -9.38 12.32 10.81
N LYS A 40 -9.06 11.03 11.03
CA LYS A 40 -8.81 10.07 9.94
C LYS A 40 -10.01 10.06 8.99
N PRO A 41 -9.81 10.19 7.66
CA PRO A 41 -10.90 10.07 6.71
C PRO A 41 -11.64 8.73 6.89
N VAL A 42 -12.96 8.73 6.69
CA VAL A 42 -13.79 7.52 6.69
C VAL A 42 -13.93 7.07 5.23
N LEU A 43 -13.68 5.79 4.98
CA LEU A 43 -13.82 5.21 3.64
C LEU A 43 -15.25 4.76 3.40
N GLU A 44 -15.76 5.05 2.21
CA GLU A 44 -17.11 4.67 1.81
C GLU A 44 -17.23 3.14 1.64
N ILE A 45 -18.19 2.53 2.33
CA ILE A 45 -18.56 1.12 2.14
C ILE A 45 -19.06 0.91 0.71
N GLY A 46 -18.73 -0.23 0.12
CA GLY A 46 -19.10 -0.50 -1.28
C GLY A 46 -18.20 0.24 -2.26
N SER A 47 -16.99 0.62 -1.86
CA SER A 47 -15.98 1.20 -2.75
C SER A 47 -14.67 0.41 -2.68
N ILE A 48 -13.86 0.51 -3.74
CA ILE A 48 -12.50 -0.04 -3.78
C ILE A 48 -11.48 1.09 -3.96
N TYR A 49 -10.39 1.00 -3.22
CA TYR A 49 -9.34 2.02 -3.18
C TYR A 49 -7.99 1.42 -3.54
N GLY A 50 -7.18 2.19 -4.26
CA GLY A 50 -5.74 2.01 -4.29
C GLY A 50 -5.15 2.68 -3.07
N ALA A 51 -4.17 2.06 -2.43
CA ALA A 51 -3.54 2.57 -1.22
C ALA A 51 -2.02 2.56 -1.33
N LEU A 52 -1.40 3.66 -0.90
CA LEU A 52 0.04 3.78 -0.74
C LEU A 52 0.39 3.81 0.75
N PHE A 53 1.35 3.00 1.14
CA PHE A 53 1.92 3.03 2.48
C PHE A 53 3.35 3.55 2.42
N SER A 54 3.61 4.61 3.18
CA SER A 54 4.93 5.23 3.28
C SER A 54 5.98 4.23 3.79
N ARG A 55 7.17 4.29 3.18
CA ARG A 55 8.38 3.63 3.69
C ARG A 55 9.36 4.62 4.33
N GLY A 56 9.03 5.92 4.34
CA GLY A 56 9.86 7.01 4.88
C GLY A 56 11.10 7.34 4.05
N ASP A 57 11.17 6.84 2.81
CA ASP A 57 12.29 7.03 1.88
C ASP A 57 11.85 7.55 0.50
N GLY A 58 10.64 8.12 0.41
CA GLY A 58 10.03 8.52 -0.87
C GLY A 58 9.54 7.35 -1.72
N LYS A 59 9.55 6.11 -1.19
CA LYS A 59 8.96 4.93 -1.85
C LYS A 59 7.76 4.44 -1.08
N PHE A 60 6.89 3.73 -1.80
CA PHE A 60 5.62 3.28 -1.28
C PHE A 60 5.46 1.77 -1.42
N HIS A 61 4.76 1.18 -0.46
CA HIS A 61 4.13 -0.12 -0.64
C HIS A 61 2.75 0.09 -1.27
N TRP A 62 2.42 -0.70 -2.29
CA TRP A 62 1.19 -0.57 -3.05
C TRP A 62 0.22 -1.68 -2.65
N ALA A 63 -1.05 -1.34 -2.46
CA ALA A 63 -2.11 -2.31 -2.16
C ALA A 63 -3.46 -1.85 -2.71
N LEU A 64 -4.41 -2.78 -2.71
CA LEU A 64 -5.83 -2.47 -2.78
C LEU A 64 -6.44 -2.53 -1.37
N VAL A 65 -7.39 -1.65 -1.11
CA VAL A 65 -8.13 -1.57 0.15
C VAL A 65 -9.63 -1.57 -0.14
N VAL A 66 -10.37 -2.44 0.53
CA VAL A 66 -11.84 -2.49 0.46
C VAL A 66 -12.39 -2.32 1.88
N PRO A 67 -13.15 -1.24 2.16
CA PRO A 67 -13.77 -1.01 3.45
C PRO A 67 -14.79 -2.09 3.79
N LEU A 68 -14.87 -2.45 5.07
CA LEU A 68 -15.84 -3.39 5.61
C LEU A 68 -16.87 -2.65 6.46
N GLU A 69 -18.09 -3.18 6.48
CA GLU A 69 -19.09 -2.74 7.45
C GLU A 69 -18.58 -3.03 8.88
N SER A 70 -18.47 -1.97 9.69
CA SER A 70 -18.16 -2.10 11.11
C SER A 70 -18.65 -0.91 11.92
N ASP A 71 -18.77 -1.09 13.24
CA ASP A 71 -19.26 -0.06 14.16
C ASP A 71 -18.40 1.23 14.13
N THR A 72 -17.13 1.11 13.73
CA THR A 72 -16.19 2.23 13.68
C THR A 72 -16.09 2.87 12.30
N GLY A 73 -16.54 2.19 11.25
CA GLY A 73 -16.34 2.62 9.85
C GLY A 73 -14.86 2.69 9.43
N GLN A 74 -13.94 2.08 10.20
CA GLN A 74 -12.50 2.12 9.93
C GLN A 74 -11.91 0.76 9.57
N ASP A 75 -12.69 -0.30 9.63
CA ASP A 75 -12.22 -1.63 9.25
C ASP A 75 -12.18 -1.75 7.72
N ALA A 76 -11.09 -2.33 7.23
CA ALA A 76 -10.91 -2.57 5.82
C ALA A 76 -10.04 -3.82 5.60
N VAL A 77 -10.18 -4.44 4.43
CA VAL A 77 -9.30 -5.50 3.96
C VAL A 77 -8.26 -4.90 3.04
N LYS A 78 -6.99 -5.20 3.32
CA LYS A 78 -5.83 -4.88 2.48
C LYS A 78 -5.42 -6.13 1.69
N MET A 79 -5.25 -5.95 0.39
CA MET A 79 -4.82 -6.99 -0.54
C MET A 79 -3.59 -6.50 -1.30
N HIS A 80 -2.49 -7.23 -1.24
CA HIS A 80 -1.24 -6.83 -1.90
C HIS A 80 -0.36 -8.02 -2.28
N ALA A 81 0.65 -7.76 -3.12
CA ALA A 81 1.83 -8.60 -3.19
C ALA A 81 2.91 -8.14 -2.20
N THR A 82 3.58 -9.08 -1.55
CA THR A 82 4.70 -8.82 -0.65
C THR A 82 5.75 -9.92 -0.76
N ASN A 83 7.01 -9.57 -0.55
CA ASN A 83 8.12 -10.52 -0.36
C ASN A 83 8.69 -10.48 1.06
N LEU A 84 8.06 -9.71 1.96
CA LEU A 84 8.52 -9.58 3.34
C LEU A 84 8.43 -10.93 4.08
N GLY A 85 9.48 -11.22 4.85
CA GLY A 85 9.59 -12.43 5.68
C GLY A 85 10.06 -13.70 4.96
N THR A 86 9.93 -13.79 3.62
CA THR A 86 10.36 -14.98 2.86
C THR A 86 11.35 -14.69 1.74
N GLY A 87 11.44 -13.45 1.27
CA GLY A 87 12.23 -13.07 0.09
C GLY A 87 11.58 -13.47 -1.24
N VAL A 88 10.45 -14.18 -1.23
CA VAL A 88 9.70 -14.61 -2.42
C VAL A 88 8.39 -13.84 -2.47
N TRP A 89 8.05 -13.28 -3.64
CA TRP A 89 6.80 -12.58 -3.84
C TRP A 89 5.59 -13.51 -3.72
N ARG A 90 4.57 -13.05 -3.00
CA ARG A 90 3.31 -13.75 -2.80
C ARG A 90 2.18 -12.75 -2.58
N TYR A 91 0.96 -13.19 -2.88
CA TYR A 91 -0.26 -12.50 -2.51
C TYR A 91 -0.56 -12.63 -1.01
N VAL A 92 -1.09 -11.57 -0.40
CA VAL A 92 -1.57 -11.53 0.99
C VAL A 92 -2.87 -10.73 1.04
N ARG A 93 -3.84 -11.28 1.78
CA ARG A 93 -5.05 -10.61 2.25
C ARG A 93 -5.01 -10.52 3.77
N GLU A 94 -5.15 -9.31 4.31
CA GLU A 94 -5.12 -9.07 5.76
C GLU A 94 -5.97 -7.86 6.16
N PRO A 95 -6.42 -7.73 7.43
CA PRO A 95 -7.03 -6.49 7.90
C PRO A 95 -6.04 -5.32 7.79
N ASP A 96 -6.50 -4.15 7.34
CA ASP A 96 -5.65 -2.97 7.37
C ASP A 96 -5.55 -2.38 8.78
N LYS A 97 -4.35 -2.38 9.32
CA LYS A 97 -3.99 -1.75 10.60
C LYS A 97 -2.74 -0.91 10.48
N SER A 98 -2.40 -0.48 9.26
CA SER A 98 -1.08 0.03 8.96
C SER A 98 -0.96 1.51 9.40
N PRO A 99 -0.06 1.84 10.34
CA PRO A 99 0.13 3.24 10.76
C PRO A 99 0.79 4.10 9.66
N ASN A 100 1.37 3.45 8.64
CA ASN A 100 2.08 4.11 7.55
C ASN A 100 1.19 4.33 6.32
N LEU A 101 -0.14 4.16 6.43
CA LEU A 101 -1.04 4.48 5.32
C LEU A 101 -0.88 5.97 5.00
N CYS A 102 -0.47 6.26 3.76
CA CYS A 102 -0.09 7.59 3.31
C CYS A 102 -1.23 8.22 2.53
N VAL A 103 -1.71 7.53 1.50
CA VAL A 103 -2.84 7.99 0.69
C VAL A 103 -3.73 6.82 0.30
N VAL A 104 -5.01 7.10 0.12
CA VAL A 104 -5.97 6.23 -0.54
C VAL A 104 -6.61 6.97 -1.70
N VAL A 105 -6.85 6.27 -2.80
CA VAL A 105 -7.47 6.81 -4.00
C VAL A 105 -8.63 5.92 -4.38
N LYS A 106 -9.87 6.44 -4.36
CA LYS A 106 -11.07 5.71 -4.78
C LYS A 106 -10.91 5.38 -6.26
N LEU A 107 -10.97 4.08 -6.59
CA LEU A 107 -10.83 3.55 -7.94
C LEU A 107 -12.18 3.22 -8.58
N GLY A 108 -13.19 3.01 -7.74
CA GLY A 108 -14.55 2.81 -8.19
C GLY A 108 -15.48 2.30 -7.10
N GLU A 109 -16.73 2.09 -7.49
CA GLU A 109 -17.76 1.51 -6.65
C GLU A 109 -17.82 0.01 -6.85
N THR A 110 -17.75 -0.72 -5.75
CA THR A 110 -18.07 -2.13 -5.76
C THR A 110 -19.57 -2.26 -5.57
N SER A 111 -20.28 -2.86 -6.53
CA SER A 111 -21.71 -3.16 -6.39
C SER A 111 -21.98 -3.77 -5.00
N PRO A 112 -23.10 -3.45 -4.32
CA PRO A 112 -23.40 -3.90 -2.95
C PRO A 112 -23.76 -5.41 -2.87
N LEU A 113 -23.16 -6.22 -3.74
CA LEU A 113 -23.32 -7.66 -3.72
C LEU A 113 -22.73 -8.21 -2.43
N GLN A 114 -23.53 -9.03 -1.75
CA GLN A 114 -23.05 -9.90 -0.69
C GLN A 114 -21.82 -10.66 -1.21
N ASN A 115 -20.72 -10.66 -0.45
CA ASN A 115 -19.46 -11.36 -0.74
C ASN A 115 -18.56 -10.72 -1.82
N MET A 116 -18.78 -9.46 -2.19
CA MET A 116 -17.93 -8.75 -3.16
C MET A 116 -16.43 -8.75 -2.79
N VAL A 117 -16.11 -8.64 -1.50
CA VAL A 117 -14.71 -8.70 -1.02
C VAL A 117 -14.07 -10.06 -1.30
N ASP A 118 -14.79 -11.16 -1.08
CA ASP A 118 -14.28 -12.51 -1.34
C ASP A 118 -14.19 -12.78 -2.85
N TYR A 119 -15.12 -12.24 -3.65
CA TYR A 119 -15.02 -12.29 -5.10
C TYR A 119 -13.78 -11.56 -5.62
N ILE A 120 -13.50 -10.35 -5.11
CA ILE A 120 -12.27 -9.62 -5.42
C ILE A 120 -11.03 -10.44 -4.99
N ASP A 121 -11.02 -10.99 -3.78
CA ASP A 121 -9.93 -11.83 -3.28
C ASP A 121 -9.66 -13.03 -4.20
N ASP A 122 -10.72 -13.71 -4.67
CA ASP A 122 -10.63 -14.82 -5.61
C ASP A 122 -10.02 -14.45 -6.95
N LEU A 123 -10.31 -13.24 -7.47
CA LEU A 123 -9.67 -12.74 -8.68
C LEU A 123 -8.19 -12.42 -8.45
N LEU A 124 -7.89 -11.70 -7.37
CA LEU A 124 -6.57 -11.14 -7.12
C LEU A 124 -5.53 -12.18 -6.69
N LYS A 125 -5.95 -13.22 -5.96
CA LYS A 125 -5.04 -14.30 -5.51
C LYS A 125 -4.46 -15.13 -6.65
N ASN A 126 -5.11 -15.11 -7.81
CA ASN A 126 -4.71 -15.87 -9.00
C ASN A 126 -3.76 -15.10 -9.93
N ILE A 127 -3.46 -13.83 -9.63
CA ILE A 127 -2.51 -13.03 -10.41
C ILE A 127 -1.11 -13.64 -10.31
N PRO A 128 -0.45 -13.99 -11.43
CA PRO A 128 0.92 -14.47 -11.41
C PRO A 128 1.88 -13.44 -10.82
N MET A 129 2.83 -13.88 -9.99
CA MET A 129 3.89 -13.02 -9.43
C MET A 129 5.02 -12.77 -10.45
N LEU A 130 4.64 -12.32 -11.66
CA LEU A 130 5.50 -12.10 -12.82
C LEU A 130 5.18 -10.73 -13.43
N VAL A 131 6.15 -10.13 -14.13
CA VAL A 131 5.93 -8.87 -14.85
C VAL A 131 5.01 -9.16 -16.06
N PRO A 132 3.84 -8.51 -16.17
CA PRO A 132 2.98 -8.63 -17.35
C PRO A 132 3.72 -8.21 -18.62
N GLU A 133 3.39 -8.81 -19.76
CA GLU A 133 4.07 -8.54 -21.05
C GLU A 133 4.07 -7.04 -21.40
N GLU A 134 2.96 -6.35 -21.15
CA GLU A 134 2.82 -4.90 -21.39
C GLU A 134 3.70 -4.03 -20.50
N ASP A 135 4.11 -4.53 -19.33
CA ASP A 135 5.00 -3.82 -18.40
C ASP A 135 6.48 -4.13 -18.63
N MET A 136 6.83 -5.17 -19.40
CA MET A 136 8.23 -5.63 -19.56
C MET A 136 9.17 -4.59 -20.19
N ILE A 137 8.63 -3.59 -20.89
CA ILE A 137 9.43 -2.49 -21.47
C ILE A 137 9.86 -1.49 -20.38
N MET A 138 9.08 -1.35 -19.31
CA MET A 138 9.29 -0.35 -18.25
C MET A 138 9.76 -0.97 -16.93
N GLU A 139 9.52 -2.27 -16.73
CA GLU A 139 9.73 -2.96 -15.46
C GLU A 139 10.65 -4.17 -15.64
N ASP A 140 11.88 -4.08 -15.14
CA ASP A 140 12.84 -5.18 -15.21
C ASP A 140 12.55 -6.30 -14.21
N THR A 141 11.78 -6.00 -13.15
CA THR A 141 11.55 -6.94 -12.04
C THR A 141 10.14 -6.80 -11.48
N PHE A 142 9.61 -7.90 -10.95
CA PHE A 142 8.32 -7.91 -10.28
C PHE A 142 8.39 -7.19 -8.93
N THR A 143 7.38 -6.35 -8.67
CA THR A 143 7.21 -5.61 -7.42
C THR A 143 5.75 -5.55 -7.01
N CYS A 144 5.46 -5.09 -5.77
CA CYS A 144 4.08 -4.78 -5.34
C CYS A 144 3.40 -3.75 -6.24
N ARG A 145 4.16 -2.85 -6.86
CA ARG A 145 3.65 -1.84 -7.79
C ARG A 145 3.22 -2.48 -9.11
N VAL A 146 4.04 -3.38 -9.64
CA VAL A 146 3.70 -4.19 -10.82
C VAL A 146 2.45 -5.02 -10.56
N TRP A 147 2.39 -5.71 -9.41
CA TRP A 147 1.20 -6.44 -9.00
C TRP A 147 -0.04 -5.54 -8.92
N PHE A 148 0.10 -4.34 -8.36
CA PHE A 148 -1.01 -3.39 -8.21
C PHE A 148 -1.59 -2.99 -9.57
N LYS A 149 -0.73 -2.65 -10.54
CA LYS A 149 -1.19 -2.35 -11.91
C LYS A 149 -1.98 -3.51 -12.50
N GLU A 150 -1.44 -4.72 -12.39
CA GLU A 150 -2.10 -5.92 -12.88
C GLU A 150 -3.42 -6.20 -12.16
N ALA A 151 -3.47 -5.97 -10.86
CA ALA A 151 -4.70 -6.08 -10.08
C ALA A 151 -5.78 -5.11 -10.59
N VAL A 152 -5.43 -3.86 -10.89
CA VAL A 152 -6.37 -2.89 -11.48
C VAL A 152 -6.86 -3.36 -12.84
N ARG A 153 -5.99 -3.90 -13.70
CA ARG A 153 -6.39 -4.47 -15.00
C ARG A 153 -7.34 -5.66 -14.85
N VAL A 154 -7.07 -6.57 -13.92
CA VAL A 154 -7.94 -7.72 -13.64
C VAL A 154 -9.31 -7.25 -13.14
N LEU A 155 -9.35 -6.27 -12.24
CA LEU A 155 -10.61 -5.68 -11.78
C LEU A 155 -11.38 -5.01 -12.94
N ALA A 156 -10.67 -4.31 -13.83
CA ALA A 156 -11.27 -3.67 -14.99
C ALA A 156 -11.84 -4.67 -15.99
N ALA A 157 -11.10 -5.75 -16.28
CA ALA A 157 -11.55 -6.84 -17.14
C ALA A 157 -12.80 -7.57 -16.60
N ASN A 158 -13.02 -7.52 -15.29
CA ASN A 158 -14.19 -8.10 -14.62
C ASN A 158 -15.30 -7.07 -14.35
N GLY A 159 -15.17 -5.83 -14.84
CA GLY A 159 -16.18 -4.79 -14.69
C GLY A 159 -16.37 -4.26 -13.27
N ILE A 160 -15.40 -4.49 -12.38
CA ILE A 160 -15.44 -4.01 -10.98
C ILE A 160 -14.99 -2.55 -10.90
N VAL A 161 -14.03 -2.16 -11.73
CA VAL A 161 -13.61 -0.77 -11.92
C VAL A 161 -13.61 -0.46 -13.41
N LYS A 162 -13.74 0.80 -13.80
CA LYS A 162 -13.47 1.26 -15.15
C LYS A 162 -12.19 2.06 -15.10
N CYS A 163 -11.08 1.49 -15.56
CA CYS A 163 -9.82 2.22 -15.62
C CYS A 163 -9.34 2.37 -17.06
N LEU A 164 -9.14 3.62 -17.50
CA LEU A 164 -8.76 3.92 -18.88
C LEU A 164 -7.25 3.79 -19.09
N ASP A 165 -6.46 4.16 -18.08
CA ASP A 165 -5.01 4.17 -18.14
C ASP A 165 -4.42 3.91 -16.74
N VAL A 166 -3.92 2.69 -16.54
CA VAL A 166 -3.34 2.26 -15.28
C VAL A 166 -1.98 2.92 -14.99
N HIS A 167 -1.25 3.37 -16.03
CA HIS A 167 0.01 4.08 -15.85
C HIS A 167 -0.22 5.52 -15.40
N SER A 168 -1.25 6.16 -15.95
CA SER A 168 -1.67 7.47 -15.46
C SER A 168 -2.21 7.41 -14.04
N LEU A 169 -2.95 6.35 -13.67
CA LEU A 169 -3.30 6.07 -12.26
C LEU A 169 -2.05 5.92 -11.38
N GLU A 170 -1.07 5.10 -11.79
CA GLU A 170 0.18 4.91 -11.03
C GLU A 170 0.85 6.25 -10.76
N LYS A 171 1.00 7.08 -11.80
CA LYS A 171 1.61 8.40 -11.68
C LYS A 171 0.84 9.32 -10.73
N GLU A 172 -0.49 9.42 -10.91
CA GLU A 172 -1.38 10.21 -10.04
C GLU A 172 -1.25 9.80 -8.57
N MET A 173 -1.32 8.50 -8.30
CA MET A 173 -1.19 7.99 -6.93
C MET A 173 0.20 8.30 -6.35
N PHE A 174 1.26 8.15 -7.15
CA PHE A 174 2.62 8.44 -6.72
C PHE A 174 2.78 9.92 -6.33
N GLU A 175 2.26 10.84 -7.13
CA GLU A 175 2.27 12.28 -6.84
C GLU A 175 1.58 12.59 -5.50
N TYR A 176 0.38 12.02 -5.25
CA TYR A 176 -0.29 12.17 -3.95
C TYR A 176 0.51 11.57 -2.79
N GLY A 177 1.16 10.42 -3.03
CA GLY A 177 2.02 9.78 -2.06
C GLY A 177 3.21 10.65 -1.67
N GLU A 178 3.91 11.23 -2.66
CA GLU A 178 5.05 12.13 -2.42
C GLU A 178 4.65 13.37 -1.62
N GLU A 179 3.50 13.99 -1.95
CA GLU A 179 2.98 15.15 -1.24
C GLU A 179 2.67 14.86 0.24
N ASN A 180 2.29 13.62 0.58
CA ASN A 180 1.87 13.24 1.92
C ASN A 180 2.88 12.37 2.70
N ASP A 181 4.03 12.00 2.11
CA ASP A 181 5.01 11.08 2.73
C ASP A 181 5.55 11.62 4.07
N ILE A 182 5.93 12.90 4.10
CA ILE A 182 6.47 13.56 5.29
C ILE A 182 5.41 13.63 6.39
N GLN A 183 4.18 13.98 6.05
CA GLN A 183 3.07 14.10 7.00
C GLN A 183 2.77 12.74 7.65
N THR A 184 2.80 11.67 6.85
CA THR A 184 2.63 10.30 7.33
C THR A 184 3.73 9.93 8.34
N GLY A 185 4.99 10.26 8.04
CA GLY A 185 6.13 10.05 8.96
C GLY A 185 6.03 10.82 10.28
N LEU A 186 5.30 11.95 10.29
CA LEU A 186 5.01 12.75 11.47
C LEU A 186 3.75 12.27 12.24
N GLY A 187 3.08 11.22 11.76
CA GLY A 187 1.90 10.64 12.40
C GLY A 187 0.58 11.34 12.05
N TYR A 188 0.57 12.19 11.02
CA TYR A 188 -0.69 12.74 10.50
C TYR A 188 -1.50 11.64 9.79
N PRO A 189 -2.84 11.76 9.75
CA PRO A 189 -3.68 10.83 9.01
C PRO A 189 -3.35 10.83 7.51
N TYR A 190 -3.71 9.73 6.85
CA TYR A 190 -3.66 9.63 5.39
C TYR A 190 -4.62 10.63 4.72
N LYS A 191 -4.36 10.93 3.44
CA LYS A 191 -5.28 11.71 2.60
C LYS A 191 -6.08 10.81 1.65
N ALA A 192 -7.35 11.16 1.45
CA ALA A 192 -8.27 10.44 0.57
C ALA A 192 -8.53 11.26 -0.70
N HIS A 193 -8.41 10.60 -1.85
CA HIS A 193 -8.63 11.17 -3.18
C HIS A 193 -9.59 10.28 -3.98
N ALA A 194 -10.07 10.78 -5.11
CA ALA A 194 -10.74 9.97 -6.13
C ALA A 194 -9.89 10.02 -7.41
N SER A 195 -9.73 8.88 -8.07
CA SER A 195 -8.91 8.83 -9.29
C SER A 195 -9.58 9.59 -10.43
N GLN A 196 -8.78 10.27 -11.25
CA GLN A 196 -9.22 10.83 -12.52
C GLN A 196 -9.20 9.81 -13.67
N TYR A 197 -8.55 8.66 -13.46
CA TYR A 197 -8.30 7.65 -14.48
C TYR A 197 -9.09 6.35 -14.28
N CYS A 198 -9.55 6.10 -13.05
CA CYS A 198 -10.44 4.99 -12.75
C CYS A 198 -11.73 5.44 -12.02
N THR A 199 -12.87 4.81 -12.34
CA THR A 199 -14.20 5.04 -11.72
C THR A 199 -14.99 3.76 -11.57
#